data_AF-A0A9X4HF53-F1
#
_entry.id   AF-A0A9X4HF53-F1
#
_cell.length_a   1.000
_cell.length_b   1.000
_cell.length_c   1.000
_cell.angle_alpha   90.00
_cell.angle_beta   90.00
_cell.angle_gamma   90.00
#
_symmetry.space_group_name_H-M   'P 1'
#
loop_
_entity.id
_entity.type
_entity.pdbx_description
1 polymer ?
#
loop_
_entity_poly.entity_id
_entity_poly.type
_entity_poly.pdbx_seq_one_letter_code
_entity_poly.pdbx_strand_id
1 'polypeptide(L)'
;MSAQKELFRAVAIDAISDMAQYLPSNCELLVVACRPGRKDFDLVLPSPESNLNNALDALRRNGLSIDGDNAYKRDLLDAVVGALALGAQNSNPPPTGHWCQRFWDIGREERGLHEELVAALKLNRENLRACQATIHLAGGFDPAYVDDAQAAMAVADAVLAKAGA
;
A
#
# COMPACT_ATOMS: atom_id res chain seq x y z
N MET A 1 23.14 -23.58 13.15
CA MET A 1 23.34 -23.50 11.69
C MET A 1 23.67 -24.90 11.18
N SER A 2 23.36 -25.28 9.93
CA SER A 2 23.74 -26.62 9.45
C SER A 2 25.28 -26.73 9.32
N ALA A 3 25.85 -27.91 9.54
CA ALA A 3 27.31 -28.11 9.45
C ALA A 3 27.88 -27.66 8.08
N GLN A 4 27.11 -27.86 7.00
CA GLN A 4 27.46 -27.39 5.66
C GLN A 4 27.50 -25.86 5.56
N LYS A 5 26.56 -25.15 6.20
CA LYS A 5 26.51 -23.68 6.18
C LYS A 5 27.66 -23.08 7.00
N GLU A 6 28.04 -23.70 8.12
CA GLU A 6 29.23 -23.30 8.90
C GLU A 6 30.52 -23.51 8.10
N LEU A 7 30.66 -24.67 7.45
CA LEU A 7 31.82 -24.95 6.61
C LEU A 7 31.94 -23.94 5.46
N PHE A 8 30.84 -23.68 4.74
CA PHE A 8 30.83 -22.69 3.67
C PHE A 8 31.15 -21.29 4.19
N ARG A 9 30.64 -20.90 5.36
CA ARG A 9 30.96 -19.61 5.99
C ARG A 9 32.46 -19.47 6.26
N ALA A 10 33.12 -20.49 6.81
CA ALA A 10 34.55 -20.46 7.09
C ALA A 10 35.36 -20.31 5.79
N VAL A 11 35.07 -21.15 4.79
CA VAL A 11 35.75 -21.10 3.48
C VAL A 11 35.52 -19.75 2.78
N ALA A 12 34.30 -19.21 2.85
CA ALA A 12 33.98 -17.92 2.23
C ALA A 12 34.74 -16.77 2.91
N ILE A 13 34.89 -16.78 4.24
CA ILE A 13 35.66 -15.76 4.96
C ILE A 13 37.12 -15.78 4.51
N ASP A 14 37.74 -16.95 4.41
CA ASP A 14 39.13 -17.09 3.96
C ASP A 14 39.30 -16.56 2.53
N ALA A 15 38.38 -16.89 1.62
CA ALA A 15 38.41 -16.43 0.23
C ALA A 15 38.12 -14.92 0.06
N ILE A 16 37.29 -14.34 0.94
CA ILE A 16 36.95 -12.90 0.91
C ILE A 16 38.22 -12.06 1.08
N SER A 17 39.14 -12.48 1.95
CA SER A 17 40.41 -11.76 2.16
C SER A 17 41.27 -11.68 0.90
N ASP A 18 41.28 -12.73 0.08
CA ASP A 18 42.01 -12.73 -1.20
C ASP A 18 41.31 -11.85 -2.24
N MET A 19 39.98 -11.92 -2.33
CA MET A 19 39.19 -11.08 -3.24
C MET A 19 39.34 -9.59 -2.91
N ALA A 20 39.31 -9.24 -1.62
CA ALA A 20 39.38 -7.86 -1.14
C ALA A 20 40.66 -7.13 -1.59
N GLN A 21 41.77 -7.85 -1.79
CA GLN A 21 43.04 -7.28 -2.25
C GLN A 21 42.97 -6.67 -3.66
N TYR A 22 41.97 -7.06 -4.45
CA TYR A 22 41.76 -6.58 -5.82
C TYR A 22 40.64 -5.54 -5.92
N LEU A 23 39.95 -5.21 -4.82
CA LEU A 23 38.93 -4.17 -4.83
C LEU A 23 39.57 -2.78 -4.83
N PRO A 24 39.11 -1.85 -5.69
CA PRO A 24 39.48 -0.45 -5.58
C PRO A 24 39.14 0.13 -4.19
N SER A 25 39.85 1.19 -3.80
CA SER A 25 39.50 1.93 -2.59
C SER A 25 38.04 2.43 -2.66
N ASN A 26 37.32 2.32 -1.54
CA ASN A 26 35.90 2.67 -1.40
C ASN A 26 34.89 1.73 -2.09
N CYS A 27 35.31 0.56 -2.56
CA CYS A 27 34.37 -0.48 -2.98
C CYS A 27 33.99 -1.40 -1.80
N GLU A 28 32.71 -1.79 -1.76
CA GLU A 28 32.20 -2.76 -0.79
C GLU A 28 32.14 -4.16 -1.42
N LEU A 29 32.51 -5.20 -0.66
CA LEU A 29 32.36 -6.60 -1.07
C LEU A 29 31.25 -7.24 -0.25
N LEU A 30 30.26 -7.81 -0.94
CA LEU A 30 29.15 -8.53 -0.33
C LEU A 30 29.07 -9.94 -0.92
N VAL A 31 29.12 -10.97 -0.07
CA VAL A 31 28.87 -12.36 -0.48
C VAL A 31 27.49 -12.78 0.00
N VAL A 32 26.64 -13.18 -0.95
CA VAL A 32 25.30 -13.71 -0.68
C VAL A 32 25.20 -15.10 -1.29
N ALA A 33 24.97 -16.10 -0.43
CA ALA A 33 24.59 -17.45 -0.85
C ALA A 33 23.17 -17.70 -0.35
N CYS A 34 22.22 -17.85 -1.26
CA CYS A 34 20.81 -18.05 -0.92
C CYS A 34 20.27 -19.36 -1.48
N ARG A 35 19.28 -19.94 -0.79
CA ARG A 35 18.50 -21.04 -1.35
C ARG A 35 17.17 -20.48 -1.85
N PRO A 36 16.79 -20.72 -3.11
CA PRO A 36 15.50 -20.26 -3.63
C PRO A 36 14.34 -20.67 -2.72
N GLY A 37 13.55 -19.67 -2.29
CA GLY A 37 12.32 -19.84 -1.52
C GLY A 37 12.49 -20.30 -0.05
N ARG A 38 13.73 -20.46 0.46
CA ARG A 38 13.97 -21.03 1.79
C ARG A 38 15.14 -20.34 2.50
N LYS A 39 14.87 -19.78 3.68
CA LYS A 39 15.88 -19.10 4.52
C LYS A 39 16.86 -20.03 5.26
N ASP A 40 16.73 -21.34 5.12
CA ASP A 40 17.49 -22.31 5.90
C ASP A 40 18.98 -22.33 5.55
N PHE A 41 19.34 -21.91 4.33
CA PHE A 41 20.73 -21.82 3.89
C PHE A 41 21.26 -20.38 3.74
N ASP A 42 20.41 -19.36 3.75
CA ASP A 42 20.79 -17.99 3.42
C ASP A 42 21.95 -17.47 4.27
N LEU A 43 23.08 -17.17 3.62
CA LEU A 43 24.27 -16.61 4.20
C LEU A 43 24.55 -15.25 3.55
N VAL A 44 24.72 -14.23 4.39
CA VAL A 44 25.10 -12.88 3.98
C VAL A 44 26.37 -12.51 4.74
N LEU A 45 27.47 -12.28 4.01
CA LEU A 45 28.76 -11.87 4.55
C LEU A 45 29.12 -10.48 4.00
N PRO A 46 28.78 -9.42 4.76
CA PRO A 46 29.18 -8.05 4.44
C PRO A 46 30.64 -7.77 4.80
N SER A 47 31.32 -6.89 4.03
CA SER A 47 32.54 -6.25 4.50
C SER A 47 32.25 -5.36 5.73
N PRO A 48 33.24 -5.09 6.60
CA PRO A 48 33.09 -4.10 7.66
C PRO A 48 32.57 -2.78 7.07
N GLU A 49 31.62 -2.16 7.75
CA GLU A 49 30.97 -0.89 7.34
C GLU A 49 30.10 -0.96 6.06
N SER A 50 29.92 -2.14 5.44
CA SER A 50 29.10 -2.23 4.22
C SER A 50 27.65 -1.82 4.47
N ASN A 51 27.03 -1.17 3.48
CA ASN A 51 25.63 -0.82 3.50
C ASN A 51 24.86 -1.73 2.55
N LEU A 52 23.95 -2.56 3.08
CA LEU A 52 23.14 -3.47 2.25
C LEU A 52 22.31 -2.75 1.18
N ASN A 53 22.00 -1.46 1.36
CA ASN A 53 21.33 -0.67 0.33
C ASN A 53 22.24 -0.43 -0.89
N ASN A 54 23.55 -0.25 -0.69
CA ASN A 54 24.51 -0.09 -1.79
C ASN A 54 24.58 -1.36 -2.64
N ALA A 55 24.54 -2.53 -2.00
CA ALA A 55 24.46 -3.82 -2.68
C ALA A 55 23.15 -3.98 -3.45
N LEU A 56 22.02 -3.59 -2.86
CA LEU A 56 20.71 -3.61 -3.55
C LEU A 56 20.71 -2.70 -4.79
N ASP A 57 21.28 -1.50 -4.67
CA ASP A 57 21.38 -0.56 -5.79
C ASP A 57 22.33 -1.07 -6.88
N ALA A 58 23.41 -1.77 -6.51
CA ALA A 58 24.27 -2.46 -7.46
C ALA A 58 23.51 -3.56 -8.21
N LEU A 59 22.71 -4.38 -7.53
CA LEU A 59 21.86 -5.38 -8.18
C LEU A 59 20.84 -4.75 -9.13
N ARG A 60 20.21 -3.63 -8.73
CA ARG A 60 19.27 -2.88 -9.58
C ARG A 60 19.91 -2.35 -10.85
N ARG A 61 21.09 -1.75 -10.75
CA ARG A 61 21.88 -1.31 -11.91
C ARG A 61 22.27 -2.46 -12.84
N ASN A 62 22.26 -3.69 -12.35
CA ASN A 62 22.57 -4.91 -13.10
C ASN A 62 21.34 -5.77 -13.43
N GLY A 63 20.14 -5.18 -13.46
CA GLY A 63 18.94 -5.83 -14.00
C GLY A 63 18.00 -6.46 -12.97
N LEU A 64 18.25 -6.29 -11.65
CA LEU A 64 17.23 -6.55 -10.65
C LEU A 64 16.07 -5.56 -10.82
N SER A 65 15.00 -6.02 -11.45
CA SER A 65 13.78 -5.22 -11.64
C SER A 65 12.85 -5.31 -10.44
N ILE A 66 12.13 -4.22 -10.18
CA ILE A 66 10.99 -4.22 -9.27
C ILE A 66 9.86 -5.11 -9.81
N ASP A 67 9.78 -5.33 -11.12
CA ASP A 67 8.72 -6.12 -11.75
C ASP A 67 8.89 -7.64 -11.54
N GLY A 68 10.05 -8.09 -11.06
CA GLY A 68 10.29 -9.49 -10.72
C GLY A 68 9.44 -9.99 -9.53
N ASP A 69 9.41 -11.32 -9.36
CA ASP A 69 8.80 -11.96 -8.18
C ASP A 69 9.71 -11.82 -6.96
N ASN A 70 9.68 -10.63 -6.36
CA ASN A 70 10.42 -10.29 -5.15
C ASN A 70 9.48 -10.24 -3.94
N ALA A 71 9.69 -11.15 -2.98
CA ALA A 71 8.91 -11.20 -1.73
C ALA A 71 8.94 -9.86 -0.97
N TYR A 72 10.09 -9.17 -0.95
CA TYR A 72 10.20 -7.86 -0.29
C TYR A 72 9.23 -6.81 -0.87
N LYS A 73 9.03 -6.81 -2.19
CA LYS A 73 8.05 -5.92 -2.83
C LYS A 73 6.63 -6.29 -2.42
N ARG A 74 6.30 -7.59 -2.45
CA ARG A 74 4.97 -8.09 -2.06
C ARG A 74 4.65 -7.68 -0.62
N ASP A 75 5.55 -7.95 0.30
CA ASP A 75 5.40 -7.60 1.72
C ASP A 75 5.26 -6.09 1.92
N LEU A 76 6.03 -5.27 1.18
CA LEU A 76 5.92 -3.82 1.23
C LEU A 76 4.55 -3.33 0.72
N LEU A 77 4.08 -3.86 -0.41
CA LEU A 77 2.78 -3.50 -0.98
C LEU A 77 1.64 -3.98 -0.08
N ASP A 78 1.74 -5.18 0.49
CA ASP A 78 0.75 -5.70 1.44
C ASP A 78 0.66 -4.83 2.70
N ALA A 79 1.80 -4.33 3.20
CA ALA A 79 1.83 -3.39 4.31
C ALA A 79 1.16 -2.04 3.95
N VAL A 80 1.37 -1.54 2.73
CA VAL A 80 0.72 -0.30 2.23
C VAL A 80 -0.79 -0.50 2.09
N VAL A 81 -1.22 -1.59 1.46
CA VAL A 81 -2.63 -1.93 1.28
C VAL A 81 -3.32 -2.13 2.63
N GLY A 82 -2.65 -2.82 3.56
CA GLY A 82 -3.12 -2.99 4.93
C GLY A 82 -3.29 -1.66 5.66
N ALA A 83 -2.31 -0.76 5.57
CA ALA A 83 -2.40 0.56 6.19
C ALA A 83 -3.57 1.38 5.63
N LEU A 84 -3.77 1.40 4.30
CA LEU A 84 -4.92 2.06 3.66
C LEU A 84 -6.25 1.50 4.14
N ALA A 85 -6.38 0.17 4.20
CA ALA A 85 -7.60 -0.50 4.63
C ALA A 85 -7.93 -0.22 6.11
N LEU A 86 -6.92 -0.27 6.98
CA LEU A 86 -7.05 0.03 8.41
C LEU A 86 -7.37 1.51 8.64
N GLY A 87 -6.78 2.40 7.83
CA GLY A 87 -7.07 3.83 7.78
C GLY A 87 -8.53 4.10 7.46
N ALA A 88 -9.03 3.51 6.37
CA ALA A 88 -10.44 3.61 6.01
C ALA A 88 -11.36 3.13 7.14
N GLN A 89 -10.98 2.07 7.85
CA GLN A 89 -11.73 1.54 8.98
C GLN A 89 -11.54 2.35 10.28
N ASN A 90 -10.68 3.37 10.29
CA ASN A 90 -10.26 4.10 11.50
C ASN A 90 -9.82 3.18 12.64
N SER A 91 -9.02 2.16 12.32
CA SER A 91 -8.61 1.14 13.29
C SER A 91 -7.11 0.90 13.22
N ASN A 92 -6.53 0.43 14.32
CA ASN A 92 -5.11 0.05 14.42
C ASN A 92 -4.14 1.06 13.78
N PRO A 93 -4.15 2.34 14.23
CA PRO A 93 -3.23 3.32 13.70
C PRO A 93 -1.77 2.87 13.92
N PRO A 94 -0.86 3.13 12.96
CA PRO A 94 0.55 2.84 13.13
C PRO A 94 1.14 3.58 14.37
N PRO A 95 2.19 3.05 14.99
CA PRO A 95 2.91 3.78 16.04
C PRO A 95 3.46 5.13 15.54
N THR A 96 3.60 6.10 16.44
CA THR A 96 4.16 7.41 16.11
C THR A 96 5.53 7.29 15.42
N GLY A 97 5.68 7.97 14.29
CA GLY A 97 6.91 7.95 13.48
C GLY A 97 7.07 6.73 12.57
N HIS A 98 6.10 5.79 12.58
CA HIS A 98 6.11 4.66 11.67
C HIS A 98 5.82 5.10 10.23
N TRP A 99 6.57 4.55 9.27
CA TRP A 99 6.48 4.95 7.86
C TRP A 99 5.10 4.71 7.23
N CYS A 100 4.34 3.72 7.73
CA CYS A 100 2.97 3.47 7.28
C CYS A 100 1.95 4.55 7.64
N GLN A 101 2.27 5.49 8.54
CA GLN A 101 1.33 6.50 9.03
C GLN A 101 0.66 7.25 7.87
N ARG A 102 1.46 7.72 6.90
CA ARG A 102 0.96 8.42 5.72
C ARG A 102 -0.11 7.62 4.95
N PHE A 103 0.08 6.32 4.81
CA PHE A 103 -0.86 5.47 4.07
C PHE A 103 -2.14 5.20 4.87
N TRP A 104 -2.02 5.09 6.19
CA TRP A 104 -3.18 5.02 7.08
C TRP A 104 -3.99 6.31 7.03
N ASP A 105 -3.32 7.47 7.09
CA ASP A 105 -3.98 8.79 7.00
C ASP A 105 -4.73 8.95 5.68
N ILE A 106 -4.13 8.57 4.54
CA ILE A 106 -4.81 8.57 3.23
C ILE A 106 -6.09 7.75 3.29
N GLY A 107 -6.05 6.54 3.84
CA GLY A 107 -7.24 5.71 3.98
C GLY A 107 -8.34 6.38 4.82
N ARG A 108 -7.95 7.04 5.92
CA ARG A 108 -8.88 7.72 6.82
C ARG A 108 -9.49 8.98 6.19
N GLU A 109 -8.68 9.77 5.50
CA GLU A 109 -9.13 10.98 4.81
C GLU A 109 -10.09 10.65 3.67
N GLU A 110 -9.74 9.69 2.81
CA GLU A 110 -10.60 9.25 1.71
C GLU A 110 -11.93 8.70 2.22
N ARG A 111 -11.92 7.90 3.30
CA ARG A 111 -13.16 7.40 3.88
C ARG A 111 -13.98 8.51 4.54
N GLY A 112 -13.33 9.47 5.20
CA GLY A 112 -14.00 10.64 5.79
C GLY A 112 -14.75 11.45 4.74
N LEU A 113 -14.07 11.79 3.64
CA LEU A 113 -14.70 12.52 2.52
C LEU A 113 -15.84 11.72 1.90
N HIS A 114 -15.68 10.40 1.74
CA HIS A 114 -16.75 9.53 1.26
C HIS A 114 -17.98 9.55 2.17
N GLU A 115 -17.77 9.46 3.49
CA GLU A 115 -18.85 9.50 4.49
C GLU A 115 -19.58 10.85 4.48
N GLU A 116 -18.85 11.96 4.38
CA GLU A 116 -19.41 13.30 4.24
C GLU A 116 -20.22 13.46 2.95
N LEU A 117 -19.70 12.96 1.82
CA LEU A 117 -20.39 13.01 0.53
C LEU A 117 -21.70 12.20 0.56
N VAL A 118 -21.68 11.00 1.15
CA VAL A 118 -22.88 10.17 1.33
C VAL A 118 -23.90 10.89 2.21
N ALA A 119 -23.47 11.51 3.31
CA ALA A 119 -24.36 12.27 4.19
C ALA A 119 -24.99 13.47 3.46
N ALA A 120 -24.19 14.22 2.69
CA ALA A 120 -24.68 15.34 1.89
C ALA A 120 -25.67 14.90 0.80
N LEU A 121 -25.41 13.77 0.13
CA LEU A 121 -26.31 13.21 -0.88
C LEU A 121 -27.65 12.77 -0.27
N LYS A 122 -27.62 12.10 0.90
CA LYS A 122 -28.84 11.73 1.64
C LYS A 122 -29.68 12.96 1.99
N LEU A 123 -29.03 14.01 2.50
CA LEU A 123 -29.70 15.26 2.86
C LEU A 123 -30.33 15.92 1.64
N ASN A 124 -29.60 16.04 0.53
CA ASN A 124 -30.12 16.64 -0.70
C ASN A 124 -31.28 15.83 -1.29
N ARG A 125 -31.18 14.50 -1.27
CA ARG A 125 -32.25 13.61 -1.73
C ARG A 125 -33.51 13.78 -0.90
N GLU A 126 -33.40 13.81 0.42
CA GLU A 126 -34.57 13.99 1.30
C GLU A 126 -35.19 15.40 1.15
N ASN A 127 -34.36 16.44 1.01
CA ASN A 127 -34.85 17.79 0.74
C ASN A 127 -35.61 17.86 -0.59
N LEU A 128 -35.09 17.23 -1.65
CA LEU A 128 -35.76 17.19 -2.95
C LEU A 128 -37.12 16.46 -2.85
N ARG A 129 -37.15 15.32 -2.16
CA ARG A 129 -38.39 14.58 -1.88
C ARG A 129 -39.40 15.43 -1.11
N ALA A 130 -38.98 16.12 -0.04
CA ALA A 130 -39.84 16.96 0.79
C ALA A 130 -40.39 18.17 0.00
N CYS A 131 -39.56 18.79 -0.83
CA CYS A 131 -40.00 19.84 -1.75
C CYS A 131 -41.07 19.31 -2.71
N GLN A 132 -40.84 18.18 -3.38
CA GLN A 132 -41.83 17.58 -4.28
C GLN A 132 -43.15 17.29 -3.58
N ALA A 133 -43.11 16.73 -2.37
CA ALA A 133 -44.31 16.44 -1.59
C ALA A 133 -45.10 17.72 -1.24
N THR A 134 -44.40 18.77 -0.82
CA THR A 134 -45.03 20.05 -0.44
C THR A 134 -45.67 20.74 -1.65
N ILE A 135 -45.00 20.76 -2.80
CA ILE A 135 -45.55 21.39 -4.00
C ILE A 135 -46.70 20.58 -4.59
N HIS A 136 -46.65 19.25 -4.53
CA HIS A 136 -47.78 18.42 -4.91
C HIS A 136 -49.04 18.79 -4.10
N LEU A 137 -48.89 19.00 -2.79
CA LEU A 137 -49.98 19.48 -1.93
C LEU A 137 -50.46 20.91 -2.28
N ALA A 138 -49.58 21.76 -2.82
CA ALA A 138 -49.86 23.15 -3.19
C ALA A 138 -50.46 23.35 -4.60
N GLY A 139 -50.73 22.26 -5.34
CA GLY A 139 -51.35 22.34 -6.68
C GLY A 139 -50.42 21.95 -7.85
N GLY A 140 -49.20 21.49 -7.56
CA GLY A 140 -48.30 20.83 -8.53
C GLY A 140 -47.35 21.75 -9.32
N PHE A 141 -46.38 21.11 -9.97
CA PHE A 141 -45.47 21.71 -10.98
C PHE A 141 -45.88 21.28 -12.39
N ASP A 142 -45.24 21.87 -13.40
CA ASP A 142 -45.16 21.29 -14.75
C ASP A 142 -44.70 19.81 -14.66
N PRO A 143 -45.38 18.85 -15.31
CA PRO A 143 -44.99 17.44 -15.36
C PRO A 143 -43.51 17.21 -15.69
N ALA A 144 -42.92 17.99 -16.59
CA ALA A 144 -41.52 17.82 -16.98
C ALA A 144 -40.55 18.04 -15.80
N TYR A 145 -40.85 19.00 -14.93
CA TYR A 145 -40.04 19.26 -13.73
C TYR A 145 -40.13 18.09 -12.73
N VAL A 146 -41.31 17.47 -12.60
CA VAL A 146 -41.52 16.34 -11.69
C VAL A 146 -40.73 15.12 -12.17
N ASP A 147 -40.76 14.84 -13.48
CA ASP A 147 -40.05 13.74 -14.11
C ASP A 147 -38.52 13.89 -13.94
N ASP A 148 -37.98 15.08 -14.18
CA ASP A 148 -36.54 15.35 -14.03
C ASP A 148 -36.07 15.15 -12.59
N ALA A 149 -36.84 15.63 -11.62
CA ALA A 149 -36.51 15.48 -10.21
C ALA A 149 -36.65 14.03 -9.73
N GLN A 150 -37.62 13.26 -10.25
CA GLN A 150 -37.70 11.82 -10.00
C GLN A 150 -36.51 11.06 -10.60
N ALA A 151 -36.09 11.41 -11.81
CA ALA A 151 -34.90 10.84 -12.45
C ALA A 151 -33.63 11.14 -11.62
N ALA A 152 -33.48 12.36 -11.11
CA ALA A 152 -32.36 12.73 -10.24
C ALA A 152 -32.36 11.94 -8.92
N MET A 153 -33.52 11.75 -8.28
CA MET A 153 -33.64 10.91 -7.09
C MET A 153 -33.28 9.45 -7.38
N ALA A 154 -33.70 8.91 -8.53
CA ALA A 154 -33.36 7.54 -8.92
C ALA A 154 -31.83 7.36 -9.08
N VAL A 155 -31.13 8.34 -9.65
CA VAL A 155 -29.66 8.35 -9.73
C VAL A 155 -29.04 8.40 -8.34
N ALA A 156 -29.53 9.27 -7.45
CA ALA A 156 -29.04 9.38 -6.08
C ALA A 156 -29.22 8.06 -5.31
N ASP A 157 -30.42 7.46 -5.37
CA ASP A 157 -30.75 6.19 -4.72
C ASP A 157 -29.85 5.05 -5.23
N ALA A 158 -29.55 5.02 -6.54
CA ALA A 158 -28.63 4.03 -7.12
C ALA A 158 -27.19 4.17 -6.62
N VAL A 159 -26.71 5.40 -6.39
CA VAL A 159 -25.36 5.65 -5.86
C VAL A 159 -25.30 5.33 -4.36
N LEU A 160 -26.32 5.73 -3.58
CA LEU A 160 -26.41 5.42 -2.15
C LEU A 160 -26.42 3.90 -1.91
N ALA A 161 -27.17 3.15 -2.72
CA ALA A 161 -27.17 1.69 -2.66
C ALA A 161 -25.77 1.08 -2.88
N LYS A 162 -24.98 1.61 -3.82
CA LYS A 162 -23.59 1.16 -4.05
C LYS A 162 -22.65 1.53 -2.89
N ALA A 163 -22.92 2.63 -2.20
CA ALA A 163 -22.16 3.06 -1.03
C ALA A 163 -22.53 2.28 0.25
N GLY A 164 -23.55 1.40 0.20
CA GLY A 164 -24.06 0.67 1.36
C GLY A 164 -24.80 1.55 2.35
N ALA A 165 -25.43 2.63 1.86
CA ALA A 165 -25.98 3.72 2.65
C ALA A 165 -27.49 3.89 2.47
#